data_AF-A0A937X093-F1
#
_entry.id   AF-A0A937X093-F1
#
_cell.length_a   1.000
_cell.length_b   1.000
_cell.length_c   1.000
_cell.angle_alpha   90.00
_cell.angle_beta   90.00
_cell.angle_gamma   90.00
#
_symmetry.space_group_name_H-M   'P 1'
#
loop_
_entity.id
_entity.type
_entity.pdbx_description
1 polymer ?
#
loop_
_entity_poly.entity_id
_entity_poly.type
_entity_poly.pdbx_seq_one_letter_code
_entity_poly.pdbx_strand_id
1 'polypeptide(L)'
;FMADDKIDRLKNIARRTYEANGEQKPVLTENEVYNLSIRKGTLTTEERKKMEEHALVSIEMLRELPFPKKLRHVPEYAGGHHEKLNGKGYPFGLTADQLSLQARIMAVADIFEALTARDRPYKPTKPLSEAMKIMGFFVKDQELDPAVVDIFIRGNIYLDYARKEMDPTQIDEVKVG
;
A
#
# COMPACT_ATOMS: atom_id res chain seq x y z
N PHE A 1 1.33 -13.55 -7.30
CA PHE A 1 1.49 -12.88 -8.60
C PHE A 1 0.90 -13.79 -9.66
N MET A 2 -0.04 -13.30 -10.47
CA MET A 2 -0.65 -14.04 -11.58
C MET A 2 0.12 -13.69 -12.86
N ALA A 3 0.98 -14.63 -13.27
CA ALA A 3 1.84 -14.50 -14.45
C ALA A 3 1.08 -14.81 -15.75
N ASP A 4 1.65 -14.42 -16.89
CA ASP A 4 0.99 -14.53 -18.21
C ASP A 4 0.59 -15.96 -18.56
N ASP A 5 1.48 -16.92 -18.30
CA ASP A 5 1.24 -18.36 -18.52
C ASP A 5 0.02 -18.88 -17.72
N LYS A 6 -0.16 -18.37 -16.50
CA LYS A 6 -1.31 -18.73 -15.65
C LYS A 6 -2.59 -18.08 -16.14
N ILE A 7 -2.54 -16.84 -16.62
CA ILE A 7 -3.69 -16.14 -17.21
C ILE A 7 -4.12 -16.85 -18.49
N ASP A 8 -3.18 -17.25 -19.33
CA ASP A 8 -3.48 -17.98 -20.56
C ASP A 8 -4.07 -19.36 -20.27
N ARG A 9 -3.53 -20.06 -19.26
CA ARG A 9 -4.13 -21.30 -18.76
C ARG A 9 -5.57 -21.08 -18.27
N LEU A 10 -5.83 -20.01 -17.52
CA LEU A 10 -7.16 -19.67 -17.03
C LEU A 10 -8.13 -19.41 -18.19
N LYS A 11 -7.71 -18.63 -19.21
CA LYS A 11 -8.50 -18.39 -20.43
C LYS A 11 -8.82 -19.68 -21.18
N ASN A 12 -7.88 -20.62 -21.24
CA ASN A 12 -8.11 -21.93 -21.86
C ASN A 12 -9.12 -22.79 -21.08
N ILE A 13 -9.15 -22.69 -19.75
CA ILE A 13 -10.17 -23.34 -18.91
C ILE A 13 -11.54 -22.70 -19.14
N ALA A 14 -11.60 -21.37 -19.19
CA ALA A 14 -12.85 -20.62 -19.38
C ALA A 14 -13.55 -20.90 -20.72
N ARG A 15 -12.81 -21.35 -21.74
CA ARG A 15 -13.38 -21.78 -23.04
C ARG A 15 -14.15 -23.10 -22.97
N ARG A 16 -14.02 -23.87 -21.88
CA ARG A 16 -14.73 -25.14 -21.71
C ARG A 16 -16.14 -24.85 -21.23
N THR A 17 -17.09 -25.66 -21.69
CA THR A 17 -18.48 -25.63 -21.23
C THR A 17 -18.86 -26.99 -20.64
N TYR A 18 -19.90 -27.00 -19.83
CA TYR A 18 -20.53 -28.21 -19.32
C TYR A 18 -22.04 -28.07 -19.40
N GLU A 19 -22.74 -29.19 -19.55
CA GLU A 19 -24.20 -29.21 -19.59
C GLU A 19 -24.76 -29.32 -18.17
N ALA A 20 -25.69 -28.43 -17.83
CA ALA A 20 -26.45 -28.50 -16.59
C ALA A 20 -27.90 -28.07 -16.86
N ASN A 21 -28.86 -28.93 -16.49
CA ASN A 21 -30.29 -28.70 -16.70
C ASN A 21 -30.67 -28.46 -18.18
N GLY A 22 -30.01 -29.15 -19.11
CA GLY A 22 -30.25 -29.00 -20.55
C GLY A 22 -29.70 -27.70 -21.15
N GLU A 23 -28.92 -26.93 -20.39
CA GLU A 23 -28.27 -25.70 -20.84
C GLU A 23 -26.74 -25.88 -20.81
N GLN A 24 -26.07 -25.41 -21.85
CA GLN A 24 -24.61 -25.33 -21.89
C GLN A 24 -24.14 -24.11 -21.10
N LYS A 25 -23.35 -24.34 -20.05
CA LYS A 25 -22.81 -23.29 -19.18
C LYS A 25 -21.29 -23.24 -19.28
N PRO A 26 -20.66 -22.05 -19.22
CA PRO A 26 -19.21 -21.96 -19.17
C PRO A 26 -18.70 -22.52 -17.83
N VAL A 27 -17.54 -23.18 -17.86
CA VAL A 27 -16.88 -23.67 -16.63
C VAL A 27 -16.48 -22.53 -15.69
N LEU A 28 -16.18 -21.36 -16.25
CA LEU A 28 -15.94 -20.12 -15.51
C LEU A 28 -16.70 -18.98 -16.19
N THR A 29 -17.43 -18.20 -15.42
CA THR A 29 -18.04 -16.96 -15.89
C THR A 29 -16.99 -15.89 -16.20
N GLU A 30 -17.35 -14.91 -17.02
CA GLU A 30 -16.46 -13.78 -17.34
C GLU A 30 -16.02 -13.02 -16.07
N ASN A 31 -16.93 -12.88 -15.10
CA ASN A 31 -16.63 -12.27 -13.81
C ASN A 31 -15.59 -13.07 -13.00
N GLU A 32 -15.72 -14.41 -12.95
CA GLU A 32 -14.73 -15.25 -12.29
C GLU A 32 -13.38 -15.20 -12.97
N VAL A 33 -13.33 -15.21 -14.31
CA VAL A 33 -12.08 -15.05 -15.05
C VAL A 33 -11.43 -13.71 -14.75
N TYR A 34 -12.20 -12.62 -14.69
CA TYR A 34 -11.69 -11.30 -14.32
C TYR A 34 -11.05 -11.29 -12.93
N ASN A 35 -11.77 -11.79 -11.92
CA ASN A 35 -11.29 -11.87 -10.53
C ASN A 35 -10.06 -12.79 -10.40
N LEU A 36 -10.06 -13.94 -11.05
CA LEU A 36 -8.94 -14.89 -11.01
C LEU A 36 -7.71 -14.41 -11.82
N SER A 37 -7.88 -13.40 -12.69
CA SER A 37 -6.80 -12.81 -13.49
C SER A 37 -6.06 -11.67 -12.79
N ILE A 38 -6.46 -11.28 -11.57
CA ILE A 38 -5.81 -10.19 -10.82
C ILE A 38 -4.32 -10.50 -10.62
N ARG A 39 -3.45 -9.64 -11.18
CA ARG A 39 -2.00 -9.86 -11.18
C ARG A 39 -1.37 -9.84 -9.80
N LYS A 40 -1.79 -8.89 -8.95
CA LYS A 40 -1.21 -8.67 -7.62
C LYS A 40 -2.27 -8.18 -6.66
N GLY A 41 -2.30 -8.77 -5.46
CA GLY A 41 -3.34 -8.52 -4.48
C GLY A 41 -4.60 -9.32 -4.80
N THR A 42 -5.72 -8.88 -4.24
CA THR A 42 -7.02 -9.58 -4.28
C THR A 42 -8.15 -8.68 -4.76
N LEU A 43 -7.86 -7.41 -5.07
CA LEU A 43 -8.86 -6.43 -5.47
C LEU A 43 -8.83 -6.24 -6.98
N THR A 44 -10.02 -6.21 -7.57
CA THR A 44 -10.26 -5.70 -8.92
C THR A 44 -9.89 -4.22 -9.02
N THR A 45 -9.87 -3.67 -10.25
CA THR A 45 -9.60 -2.25 -10.46
C THR A 45 -10.66 -1.37 -9.79
N GLU A 46 -11.92 -1.80 -9.83
CA GLU A 46 -13.07 -1.09 -9.28
C GLU A 46 -13.04 -1.10 -7.75
N GLU A 47 -12.80 -2.27 -7.15
CA GLU A 47 -12.67 -2.40 -5.70
C GLU A 47 -11.46 -1.62 -5.17
N ARG A 48 -10.35 -1.61 -5.91
CA ARG A 48 -9.17 -0.80 -5.58
C ARG A 48 -9.54 0.68 -5.55
N LYS A 49 -10.20 1.19 -6.59
CA LYS A 49 -10.65 2.59 -6.62
C LYS A 49 -11.55 2.92 -5.43
N LYS A 50 -12.51 2.03 -5.11
CA LYS A 50 -13.41 2.21 -3.97
C LYS A 50 -12.66 2.24 -2.64
N MET A 51 -11.62 1.44 -2.50
CA MET A 51 -10.77 1.43 -1.31
C MET A 51 -9.89 2.69 -1.23
N GLU A 52 -9.36 3.18 -2.35
CA GLU A 52 -8.57 4.42 -2.44
C GLU A 52 -9.40 5.69 -2.11
N GLU A 53 -10.71 5.66 -2.33
CA GLU A 53 -11.63 6.76 -1.97
C GLU A 53 -11.58 7.14 -0.48
N HIS A 54 -11.16 6.25 0.43
CA HIS A 54 -11.10 6.56 1.86
C HIS A 54 -10.23 7.80 2.17
N ALA A 55 -9.18 8.03 1.38
CA ALA A 55 -8.31 9.18 1.54
C ALA A 55 -9.05 10.48 1.19
N LEU A 56 -9.80 10.47 0.07
CA LEU A 56 -10.61 11.61 -0.33
C LEU A 56 -11.73 11.90 0.69
N VAL A 57 -12.45 10.86 1.11
CA VAL A 57 -13.52 10.98 2.12
C VAL A 57 -12.96 11.54 3.44
N SER A 58 -11.77 11.11 3.84
CA SER A 58 -11.10 11.62 5.04
C SER A 58 -10.77 13.11 4.91
N ILE A 59 -10.30 13.57 3.75
CA ILE A 59 -10.06 15.00 3.48
C ILE A 59 -11.36 15.79 3.58
N GLU A 60 -12.44 15.31 2.97
CA GLU A 60 -13.75 15.96 3.01
C GLU A 60 -14.25 16.09 4.44
N MET A 61 -14.23 15.01 5.22
CA MET A 61 -14.62 15.03 6.64
C MET A 61 -13.78 16.01 7.46
N LEU A 62 -12.46 16.00 7.28
CA LEU A 62 -11.55 16.87 8.04
C LEU A 62 -11.71 18.35 7.67
N ARG A 63 -12.07 18.67 6.42
CA ARG A 63 -12.30 20.06 5.98
C ARG A 63 -13.52 20.69 6.64
N GLU A 64 -14.51 19.89 7.04
CA GLU A 64 -15.70 20.38 7.75
C GLU A 64 -15.43 20.67 9.23
N LEU A 65 -14.27 20.25 9.77
CA LEU A 65 -13.92 20.50 11.17
C LEU A 65 -13.36 21.92 11.37
N PRO A 66 -13.75 22.62 12.46
CA PRO A 66 -13.29 23.98 12.73
C PRO A 66 -11.88 23.98 13.34
N PHE A 67 -10.87 23.63 12.54
CA PHE A 67 -9.49 23.62 13.01
C PHE A 67 -8.99 25.03 13.39
N PRO A 68 -8.28 25.18 14.52
CA PRO A 68 -7.56 26.42 14.80
C PRO A 68 -6.48 26.66 13.73
N LYS A 69 -6.05 27.91 13.54
CA LYS A 69 -5.07 28.30 12.49
C LYS A 69 -3.84 27.39 12.42
N LYS A 70 -3.33 26.94 13.57
CA LYS A 70 -2.16 26.06 13.69
C LYS A 70 -2.38 24.63 13.14
N LEU A 71 -3.63 24.18 13.00
CA LEU A 71 -4.02 22.85 12.51
C LEU A 71 -4.73 22.88 11.16
N ARG A 72 -4.80 24.04 10.49
CA ARG A 72 -5.54 24.19 9.22
C ARG A 72 -5.08 23.26 8.08
N HIS A 73 -3.86 22.72 8.18
CA HIS A 73 -3.26 21.83 7.18
C HIS A 73 -3.45 20.34 7.50
N VAL A 74 -4.09 19.98 8.63
CA VAL A 74 -4.36 18.58 8.98
C VAL A 74 -5.07 17.81 7.85
N PRO A 75 -6.08 18.35 7.14
CA PRO A 75 -6.69 17.63 6.02
C PRO A 75 -5.70 17.31 4.90
N GLU A 76 -4.74 18.19 4.62
CA GLU A 76 -3.73 17.98 3.58
C GLU A 76 -2.72 16.91 3.99
N TYR A 77 -2.22 16.96 5.23
CA TYR A 77 -1.29 15.93 5.74
C TYR A 77 -1.95 14.55 5.78
N ALA A 78 -3.17 14.47 6.32
CA ALA A 78 -3.94 13.23 6.40
C ALA A 78 -4.39 12.74 5.03
N GLY A 79 -4.65 13.61 4.06
CA GLY A 79 -5.00 13.21 2.70
C GLY A 79 -3.80 12.76 1.86
N GLY A 80 -2.64 13.36 2.10
CA GLY A 80 -1.45 13.20 1.27
C GLY A 80 -0.54 12.02 1.63
N HIS A 81 -0.80 11.29 2.71
CA HIS A 81 0.11 10.21 3.16
C HIS A 81 0.10 8.97 2.25
N HIS A 82 -0.88 8.83 1.36
CA HIS A 82 -0.91 7.81 0.30
C HIS A 82 -0.43 8.31 -1.07
N GLU A 83 -0.06 9.59 -1.16
CA GLU A 83 0.59 10.13 -2.34
C GLU A 83 2.04 9.63 -2.43
N LYS A 84 2.57 9.58 -3.66
CA LYS A 84 3.91 9.05 -3.95
C LYS A 84 4.68 10.08 -4.74
N LEU A 85 5.97 10.24 -4.48
CA LEU A 85 6.78 11.26 -5.16
C LEU A 85 6.75 11.16 -6.70
N ASN A 86 6.58 9.96 -7.23
CA ASN A 86 6.46 9.68 -8.66
C ASN A 86 5.06 9.95 -9.26
N GLY A 87 4.12 10.53 -8.51
CA GLY A 87 2.77 10.87 -8.97
C GLY A 87 1.83 9.68 -9.15
N LYS A 88 2.24 8.46 -8.78
CA LYS A 88 1.40 7.24 -8.88
C LYS A 88 0.62 6.93 -7.60
N GLY A 89 0.59 7.89 -6.68
CA GLY A 89 -0.20 7.82 -5.45
C GLY A 89 -1.64 8.27 -5.66
N TYR A 90 -2.37 8.40 -4.56
CA TYR A 90 -3.77 8.81 -4.52
C TYR A 90 -4.01 9.68 -3.27
N PRO A 91 -5.06 10.53 -3.22
CA PRO A 91 -6.18 10.62 -4.15
C PRO A 91 -6.00 11.55 -5.37
N PHE A 92 -4.99 12.41 -5.40
CA PHE A 92 -4.80 13.43 -6.42
C PHE A 92 -3.65 13.16 -7.39
N GLY A 93 -2.76 12.20 -7.08
CA GLY A 93 -1.62 11.86 -7.93
C GLY A 93 -0.54 12.94 -7.89
N LEU A 94 -0.28 13.48 -6.69
CA LEU A 94 0.65 14.59 -6.49
C LEU A 94 2.09 14.15 -6.74
N THR A 95 2.87 15.00 -7.40
CA THR A 95 4.30 14.82 -7.58
C THR A 95 5.09 15.36 -6.38
N ALA A 96 6.38 15.02 -6.33
CA ALA A 96 7.26 15.42 -5.24
C ALA A 96 7.15 16.91 -4.89
N ASP A 97 7.26 17.81 -5.86
CA ASP A 97 7.20 19.27 -5.69
C ASP A 97 5.86 19.79 -5.13
N GLN A 98 4.78 19.01 -5.26
CA GLN A 98 3.45 19.36 -4.77
C GLN A 98 3.21 18.87 -3.34
N LEU A 99 3.97 17.87 -2.88
CA LEU A 99 3.81 17.28 -1.55
C LEU A 99 4.55 18.07 -0.47
N SER A 100 3.83 18.41 0.60
CA SER A 100 4.44 18.98 1.81
C SER A 100 5.40 18.00 2.46
N LEU A 101 6.38 18.53 3.19
CA LEU A 101 7.31 17.72 3.96
C LEU A 101 6.56 16.84 4.99
N GLN A 102 5.50 17.37 5.59
CA GLN A 102 4.67 16.68 6.58
C GLN A 102 3.97 15.47 5.98
N ALA A 103 3.38 15.58 4.79
CA ALA A 103 2.78 14.45 4.09
C ALA A 103 3.82 13.36 3.78
N ARG A 104 5.03 13.75 3.34
CA ARG A 104 6.14 12.82 3.09
C ARG A 104 6.62 12.11 4.36
N ILE A 105 6.69 12.81 5.50
CA ILE A 105 6.99 12.22 6.81
C ILE A 105 5.91 11.22 7.21
N MET A 106 4.64 11.57 7.04
CA MET A 106 3.52 10.67 7.33
C MET A 106 3.57 9.40 6.49
N ALA A 107 3.85 9.50 5.19
CA ALA A 107 3.97 8.34 4.31
C ALA A 107 5.08 7.37 4.77
N VAL A 108 6.24 7.89 5.18
CA VAL A 108 7.33 7.07 5.74
C VAL A 108 6.90 6.38 7.03
N ALA A 109 6.26 7.10 7.94
CA ALA A 109 5.81 6.56 9.23
C ALA A 109 4.73 5.48 9.04
N ASP A 110 3.70 5.75 8.24
CA ASP A 110 2.57 4.84 7.95
C ASP A 110 3.06 3.54 7.29
N ILE A 111 3.91 3.65 6.25
CA ILE A 111 4.44 2.47 5.57
C ILE A 111 5.31 1.64 6.51
N PHE A 112 6.18 2.27 7.32
CA PHE A 112 7.03 1.53 8.24
C PHE A 112 6.22 0.82 9.33
N GLU A 113 5.23 1.48 9.92
CA GLU A 113 4.30 0.88 10.87
C GLU A 113 3.58 -0.32 10.23
N ALA A 114 2.99 -0.12 9.04
CA ALA A 114 2.24 -1.17 8.34
C ALA A 114 3.10 -2.39 7.94
N LEU A 115 4.40 -2.19 7.69
CA LEU A 115 5.34 -3.27 7.38
C LEU A 115 5.76 -4.07 8.62
N THR A 116 5.79 -3.43 9.78
CA THR A 116 6.29 -4.00 11.04
C THR A 116 5.17 -4.50 11.96
N ALA A 117 3.92 -4.10 11.69
CA ALA A 117 2.72 -4.44 12.45
C ALA A 117 2.55 -5.95 12.68
N ARG A 118 2.18 -6.29 13.92
CA ARG A 118 2.09 -7.66 14.43
C ARG A 118 0.81 -8.40 14.03
N ASP A 119 -0.25 -7.66 13.73
CA ASP A 119 -1.64 -8.05 13.94
C ASP A 119 -2.38 -8.54 12.69
N ARG A 120 -1.69 -8.86 11.60
CA ARG A 120 -2.34 -9.38 10.39
C ARG A 120 -2.47 -10.90 10.46
N PRO A 121 -3.67 -11.48 10.73
CA PRO A 121 -3.85 -12.91 11.01
C PRO A 121 -3.40 -13.84 9.86
N TYR A 122 -3.29 -13.28 8.66
CA TYR A 122 -3.00 -14.00 7.42
C TYR A 122 -1.57 -13.80 6.91
N LYS A 123 -0.71 -13.07 7.63
CA LYS A 123 0.64 -12.76 7.15
C LYS A 123 1.65 -12.91 8.30
N PRO A 124 2.69 -13.75 8.15
CA PRO A 124 3.77 -13.79 9.12
C PRO A 124 4.42 -12.41 9.23
N THR A 125 4.74 -12.03 10.46
CA THR A 125 5.34 -10.75 10.78
C THR A 125 6.71 -10.63 10.12
N LYS A 126 7.04 -9.42 9.65
CA LYS A 126 8.30 -9.18 8.95
C LYS A 126 9.42 -8.90 9.95
N PRO A 127 10.63 -9.45 9.73
CA PRO A 127 11.82 -8.97 10.42
C PRO A 127 12.07 -7.50 10.10
N LEU A 128 12.69 -6.78 11.04
CA LEU A 128 13.03 -5.37 10.90
C LEU A 128 13.90 -5.12 9.67
N SER A 129 14.87 -6.00 9.41
CA SER A 129 15.74 -5.93 8.23
C SER A 129 14.95 -6.01 6.91
N GLU A 130 13.88 -6.82 6.86
CA GLU A 130 13.02 -6.94 5.69
C GLU A 130 12.20 -5.65 5.49
N ALA A 131 11.64 -5.09 6.57
CA ALA A 131 10.91 -3.82 6.51
C ALA A 131 11.82 -2.70 5.97
N MET A 132 13.03 -2.57 6.50
CA MET A 132 14.00 -1.56 6.05
C MET A 132 14.45 -1.78 4.60
N LYS A 133 14.62 -3.03 4.16
CA LYS A 133 14.89 -3.35 2.76
C LYS A 133 13.75 -2.91 1.84
N ILE A 134 12.50 -3.11 2.25
CA ILE A 134 11.32 -2.68 1.51
C ILE A 134 11.25 -1.14 1.43
N MET A 135 11.54 -0.44 2.54
CA MET A 135 11.66 1.03 2.53
C MET A 135 12.68 1.52 1.51
N GLY A 136 13.84 0.84 1.41
CA GLY A 136 14.85 1.13 0.39
C GLY A 136 14.36 0.94 -1.05
N PHE A 137 13.49 -0.05 -1.31
CA PHE A 137 12.87 -0.19 -2.63
C PHE A 137 11.87 0.93 -2.94
N PHE A 138 11.07 1.35 -1.95
CA PHE A 138 10.18 2.51 -2.14
C PHE A 138 10.93 3.80 -2.47
N VAL A 139 12.12 3.99 -1.90
CA VAL A 139 13.00 5.12 -2.28
C VAL A 139 13.49 4.97 -3.72
N LYS A 140 13.97 3.78 -4.11
CA LYS A 140 14.44 3.50 -5.48
C LYS A 140 13.35 3.70 -6.54
N ASP A 141 12.13 3.31 -6.22
CA ASP A 141 10.96 3.46 -7.10
C ASP A 141 10.38 4.89 -7.09
N GLN A 142 11.03 5.82 -6.38
CA GLN A 142 10.59 7.21 -6.19
C GLN A 142 9.18 7.30 -5.59
N GLU A 143 8.84 6.39 -4.67
CA GLU A 143 7.57 6.44 -3.93
C GLU A 143 7.74 7.21 -2.61
N LEU A 144 8.90 7.08 -1.95
CA LEU A 144 9.23 7.75 -0.70
C LEU A 144 10.36 8.76 -0.84
N ASP A 145 10.36 9.76 0.03
CA ASP A 145 11.39 10.80 0.08
C ASP A 145 12.71 10.26 0.64
N PRO A 146 13.80 10.24 -0.15
CA PRO A 146 15.09 9.73 0.30
C PRO A 146 15.64 10.51 1.50
N ALA A 147 15.42 11.83 1.58
CA ALA A 147 15.94 12.64 2.68
C ALA A 147 15.21 12.34 4.00
N VAL A 148 13.90 12.10 3.94
CA VAL A 148 13.11 11.72 5.11
C VAL A 148 13.50 10.33 5.60
N VAL A 149 13.61 9.36 4.68
CA VAL A 149 14.03 7.99 5.03
C VAL A 149 15.45 7.97 5.61
N ASP A 150 16.35 8.78 5.07
CA ASP A 150 17.72 8.90 5.56
C ASP A 150 17.78 9.53 6.96
N ILE A 151 16.98 10.56 7.26
CA ILE A 151 16.84 11.09 8.64
C ILE A 151 16.28 10.02 9.58
N PHE A 152 15.28 9.27 9.13
CA PHE A 152 14.66 8.18 9.90
C PHE A 152 15.67 7.08 10.29
N ILE A 153 16.61 6.78 9.39
CA ILE A 153 17.71 5.82 9.60
C ILE A 153 18.82 6.42 10.48
N ARG A 154 19.38 7.57 10.08
CA ARG A 154 20.53 8.19 10.79
C ARG A 154 20.18 8.61 12.21
N GLY A 155 18.92 8.96 12.45
CA GLY A 155 18.39 9.27 13.78
C GLY A 155 18.07 8.05 14.63
N ASN A 156 18.29 6.81 14.15
CA ASN A 156 17.88 5.56 14.80
C ASN A 156 16.38 5.46 15.14
N ILE A 157 15.54 6.28 14.51
CA ILE A 157 14.10 6.36 14.82
C ILE A 157 13.42 5.01 14.53
N TYR A 158 13.80 4.34 13.44
CA TYR A 158 13.30 3.00 13.09
C TYR A 158 13.57 1.97 14.19
N LEU A 159 14.76 2.03 14.81
CA LEU A 159 15.19 1.08 15.82
C LEU A 159 14.58 1.41 17.19
N ASP A 160 14.47 2.68 17.53
CA ASP A 160 13.81 3.14 18.76
C ASP A 160 12.32 2.78 18.74
N TYR A 161 11.65 2.97 17.61
CA TYR A 161 10.28 2.48 17.40
C TYR A 161 10.23 0.96 17.53
N ALA A 162 11.11 0.23 16.83
CA ALA A 162 11.10 -1.23 16.83
C ALA A 162 11.23 -1.80 18.26
N ARG A 163 12.17 -1.27 19.05
CA ARG A 163 12.37 -1.68 20.46
C ARG A 163 11.16 -1.42 21.35
N LYS A 164 10.34 -0.42 21.01
CA LYS A 164 9.19 -0.01 21.80
C LYS A 164 7.90 -0.74 21.39
N GLU A 165 7.69 -0.94 20.10
CA GLU A 165 6.39 -1.34 19.55
C GLU A 165 6.40 -2.72 18.85
N MET A 166 7.57 -3.24 18.43
CA MET A 166 7.66 -4.54 17.76
C MET A 166 7.90 -5.69 18.74
N ASP A 167 7.56 -6.92 18.33
CA ASP A 167 7.96 -8.11 19.06
C ASP A 167 9.50 -8.26 19.00
N PRO A 168 10.20 -8.48 20.13
CA PRO A 168 11.65 -8.62 20.14
C PRO A 168 12.19 -9.69 19.17
N THR A 169 11.39 -10.71 18.86
CA THR A 169 11.76 -11.76 17.88
C THR A 169 11.82 -11.28 16.43
N GLN A 170 11.23 -10.12 16.13
CA GLN A 170 11.30 -9.48 14.81
C GLN A 170 12.53 -8.57 14.65
N ILE A 171 13.22 -8.23 15.73
CA ILE A 171 14.30 -7.24 15.72
C ILE A 171 15.63 -7.94 15.41
N ASP A 172 15.88 -8.14 14.11
CA ASP A 172 17.12 -8.68 13.58
C ASP A 172 18.11 -7.57 13.13
N GLU A 173 19.33 -7.97 12.77
CA GLU A 173 20.37 -7.03 12.34
C GLU A 173 20.00 -6.36 11.00
N VAL A 174 19.93 -5.04 11.00
CA VAL A 174 19.73 -4.24 9.78
C VAL A 174 21.07 -3.87 9.17
N LYS A 175 21.37 -4.44 8.00
CA LYS A 175 22.53 -4.03 7.20
C LYS A 175 22.18 -2.79 6.39
N VAL A 176 22.54 -1.62 6.93
CA VAL A 176 22.45 -0.35 6.20
C VAL A 176 23.61 -0.31 5.21
N GLY A 177 23.31 -0.28 3.91
CA GLY A 177 24.28 -0.23 2.82
C GLY A 177 23.88 0.78 1.76
#